data_AF-A0A1H2LD37-F1
#
_entry.id   AF-A0A1H2LD37-F1
#
_cell.length_a   1.000
_cell.length_b   1.000
_cell.length_c   1.000
_cell.angle_alpha   90.00
_cell.angle_beta   90.00
_cell.angle_gamma   90.00
#
_symmetry.space_group_name_H-M   'P 1'
#
loop_
_entity.id
_entity.type
_entity.pdbx_description
1 polymer ?
#
loop_
_entity_poly.entity_id
_entity_poly.type
_entity_poly.pdbx_seq_one_letter_code
_entity_poly.pdbx_strand_id
1 'polypeptide(L)'
;MSVDIAPLHLRDVVLSARFRRITRRHLFRADSYRQVLEVQLSIGDHVIVFQENDFSADMISLLLTEPGKVIFGNDPFLCGVDYPGSAVAEIARAYHVDVRNLVVITKQQVLATIYQDEIPALHRWLDNVFS
;
A
#
# COMPACT_ATOMS: atom_id res chain seq x y z
N MET A 1 5.67 22.04 -9.08
CA MET A 1 5.06 21.24 -10.17
C MET A 1 4.56 19.96 -9.52
N SER A 2 3.26 19.69 -9.57
CA SER A 2 2.75 18.37 -9.17
C SER A 2 3.06 17.40 -10.30
N VAL A 3 3.81 16.35 -10.01
CA VAL A 3 3.92 15.22 -10.93
C VAL A 3 2.65 14.41 -10.71
N ASP A 4 1.70 14.53 -11.63
CA ASP A 4 0.49 13.71 -11.60
C ASP A 4 0.87 12.30 -12.05
N ILE A 5 1.03 11.41 -11.07
CA ILE A 5 1.26 9.99 -11.34
C ILE A 5 -0.08 9.37 -11.72
N ALA A 6 -0.15 8.78 -12.91
CA ALA A 6 -1.37 8.13 -13.39
C ALA A 6 -1.80 7.01 -12.42
N PRO A 7 -3.10 6.87 -12.10
CA PRO A 7 -3.57 5.83 -11.21
C PRO A 7 -3.35 4.44 -11.81
N LEU A 8 -3.06 3.46 -10.95
CA LEU A 8 -3.00 2.05 -11.30
C LEU A 8 -4.36 1.40 -11.00
N HIS A 9 -4.98 0.87 -12.05
CA HIS A 9 -6.20 0.09 -11.94
C HIS A 9 -5.85 -1.40 -11.93
N LEU A 10 -6.13 -2.05 -10.81
CA LEU A 10 -6.12 -3.50 -10.64
C LEU A 10 -7.56 -4.01 -10.59
N ARG A 11 -7.75 -5.33 -10.53
CA ARG A 11 -9.09 -5.95 -10.53
C ARG A 11 -10.00 -5.44 -9.42
N ASP A 12 -9.50 -5.50 -8.18
CA ASP A 12 -10.29 -5.16 -6.98
C ASP A 12 -9.89 -3.82 -6.36
N VAL A 13 -8.83 -3.20 -6.88
CA VAL A 13 -8.12 -2.10 -6.23
C VAL A 13 -7.75 -1.02 -7.24
N VAL A 14 -7.95 0.25 -6.88
CA VAL A 14 -7.35 1.39 -7.60
C VAL A 14 -6.34 2.09 -6.70
N LEU A 15 -5.10 2.20 -7.16
CA LEU A 15 -4.05 2.97 -6.49
C LEU A 15 -3.84 4.32 -7.17
N SER A 16 -3.68 5.36 -6.37
CA SER A 16 -3.31 6.70 -6.83
C SER A 16 -2.30 7.31 -5.86
N ALA A 17 -1.47 8.24 -6.33
CA ALA A 17 -0.51 8.93 -5.49
C ALA A 17 -0.67 10.44 -5.66
N ARG A 18 -0.50 11.19 -4.56
CA ARG A 18 -0.55 12.66 -4.61
C ARG A 18 0.36 13.28 -3.57
N PHE A 19 0.92 14.44 -3.91
CA PHE A 19 1.62 15.28 -2.94
C PHE A 19 0.64 16.14 -2.15
N ARG A 20 0.67 16.00 -0.82
CA ARG A 20 -0.12 16.83 0.10
C ARG A 20 0.80 17.79 0.84
N ARG A 21 0.37 19.05 0.98
CA ARG A 21 1.04 20.03 1.84
C ARG A 21 0.50 19.87 3.27
N ILE A 22 1.37 19.53 4.20
CA ILE A 22 1.08 19.54 5.63
C ILE A 22 1.68 20.81 6.22
N THR A 23 0.84 21.63 6.83
CA THR A 23 1.25 22.82 7.57
C THR A 23 1.35 22.49 9.05
N ARG A 24 2.53 22.65 9.62
CA ARG A 24 2.77 22.59 11.05
C ARG A 24 2.74 24.01 11.61
N ARG A 25 1.68 24.29 12.38
CA ARG A 25 1.54 25.56 13.08
C ARG A 25 2.42 25.59 14.31
N HIS A 26 3.00 26.76 14.59
CA HIS A 26 3.82 26.96 15.79
C HIS A 26 3.27 28.12 16.61
N LEU A 27 3.36 28.03 17.94
CA LEU A 27 2.82 29.06 18.85
C LEU A 27 3.69 30.32 18.91
N PHE A 28 5.01 30.20 18.75
CA PHE A 28 5.98 31.28 18.96
C PHE A 28 6.95 31.46 17.79
N ARG A 29 6.67 30.85 16.64
CA ARG A 29 7.48 30.92 15.43
C ARG A 29 6.57 30.89 14.21
N ALA A 30 7.10 31.26 13.06
CA ALA A 30 6.38 31.15 11.79
C ALA A 30 5.97 29.70 11.51
N ASP A 31 4.80 29.52 10.90
CA ASP A 31 4.33 28.23 10.41
C ASP A 31 5.34 27.63 9.44
N SER A 32 5.55 26.32 9.54
CA SER A 32 6.38 25.56 8.61
C SER A 32 5.49 24.65 7.78
N TYR A 33 5.86 24.39 6.54
CA TYR A 33 5.16 23.44 5.68
C TYR A 33 6.12 22.37 5.18
N ARG A 34 5.60 21.15 5.02
CA ARG A 34 6.27 20.04 4.35
C ARG A 34 5.34 19.48 3.29
N GLN A 35 5.87 19.11 2.14
CA GLN A 35 5.17 18.25 1.18
C GLN A 35 5.41 16.80 1.58
N VAL A 36 4.34 16.02 1.62
CA VAL A 36 4.39 14.57 1.85
C VAL A 36 3.69 13.87 0.70
N LEU A 37 4.19 12.70 0.33
CA LEU A 37 3.55 11.82 -0.64
C LEU A 37 2.55 10.92 0.10
N GLU A 38 1.31 10.92 -0.38
CA GLU A 38 0.25 9.99 0.07
C GLU A 38 -0.08 9.05 -1.08
N VAL A 39 -0.11 7.74 -0.82
CA VAL A 39 -0.65 6.73 -1.73
C VAL A 39 -2.04 6.36 -1.24
N GLN A 40 -3.04 6.54 -2.08
CA GLN A 40 -4.43 6.18 -1.79
C GLN A 40 -4.78 4.90 -2.52
N LEU A 41 -5.32 3.96 -1.77
CA LEU A 41 -5.80 2.67 -2.24
C LEU A 41 -7.33 2.65 -2.07
N SER A 42 -8.06 2.49 -3.17
CA SER A 42 -9.53 2.48 -3.18
C SER A 42 -10.06 1.08 -3.49
N ILE A 43 -10.98 0.58 -2.66
CA ILE A 43 -11.63 -0.74 -2.75
C ILE A 43 -13.13 -0.55 -2.55
N GLY A 44 -13.91 -0.53 -3.63
CA GLY A 44 -15.33 -0.14 -3.54
C GLY A 44 -15.48 1.22 -2.85
N ASP A 45 -16.21 1.26 -1.73
CA ASP A 45 -16.42 2.47 -0.91
C ASP A 45 -15.32 2.71 0.13
N HIS A 46 -14.34 1.81 0.26
CA HIS A 46 -13.23 1.96 1.19
C HIS A 46 -12.06 2.71 0.55
N VAL A 47 -11.53 3.71 1.27
CA VAL A 47 -10.31 4.42 0.90
C VAL A 47 -9.30 4.29 2.02
N ILE A 48 -8.13 3.74 1.70
CA ILE A 48 -7.00 3.55 2.61
C ILE A 48 -5.88 4.48 2.15
N VAL A 49 -5.25 5.17 3.10
CA VAL A 49 -4.18 6.12 2.81
C VAL A 49 -2.89 5.64 3.46
N PHE A 50 -1.90 5.35 2.64
CA PHE A 50 -0.54 5.04 3.04
C PHE A 50 0.31 6.32 2.95
N GLN A 51 1.21 6.47 3.92
CA GLN A 51 2.20 7.54 3.97
C GLN A 51 3.46 7.13 3.19
N GLU A 52 4.25 8.12 2.78
CA GLU A 52 5.57 7.91 2.15
C GLU A 52 6.43 6.88 2.91
N ASN A 53 6.48 6.97 4.24
CA ASN A 53 7.29 6.10 5.07
C ASN A 53 6.79 4.64 5.16
N ASP A 54 5.57 4.37 4.71
CA ASP A 54 5.05 3.01 4.67
C ASP A 54 5.71 2.19 3.55
N PHE A 55 6.37 2.85 2.59
CA PHE A 55 7.06 2.22 1.47
C PHE A 55 8.57 2.43 1.59
N SER A 56 9.33 1.34 1.69
CA SER A 56 10.79 1.36 1.54
C SER A 56 11.20 0.74 0.21
N ALA A 57 12.32 1.19 -0.35
CA ALA A 57 12.88 0.64 -1.59
C ALA A 57 13.12 -0.88 -1.48
N ASP A 58 13.55 -1.35 -0.30
CA ASP A 58 13.74 -2.78 -0.02
C ASP A 58 12.41 -3.54 -0.07
N MET A 59 11.33 -3.00 0.53
CA MET A 59 10.01 -3.63 0.51
C MET A 59 9.39 -3.61 -0.89
N ILE A 60 9.58 -2.54 -1.67
CA ILE A 60 9.15 -2.48 -3.07
C ILE A 60 9.87 -3.56 -3.88
N SER A 61 11.19 -3.67 -3.75
CA SER A 61 11.99 -4.68 -4.46
C SER A 61 11.55 -6.12 -4.14
N LEU A 62 11.13 -6.38 -2.89
CA LEU A 62 10.63 -7.69 -2.47
C LEU A 62 9.33 -8.11 -3.16
N LEU A 63 8.55 -7.19 -3.76
CA LEU A 63 7.35 -7.55 -4.49
C LEU A 63 7.65 -8.52 -5.64
N LEU A 64 8.80 -8.40 -6.31
CA LEU A 64 9.15 -9.28 -7.44
C LEU A 64 9.83 -10.58 -7.00
N THR A 65 10.53 -10.58 -5.87
CA THR A 65 11.33 -11.72 -5.43
C THR A 65 10.58 -12.59 -4.42
N GLU A 66 9.96 -11.98 -3.41
CA GLU A 66 9.28 -12.66 -2.31
C GLU A 66 7.99 -11.92 -1.89
N PRO A 67 6.98 -11.81 -2.79
CA PRO A 67 5.76 -11.05 -2.51
C PRO A 67 4.98 -11.55 -1.28
N GLY A 68 5.05 -12.85 -0.97
CA GLY A 68 4.43 -13.42 0.21
C GLY A 68 4.91 -12.82 1.54
N LYS A 69 6.06 -12.11 1.54
CA LYS A 69 6.70 -11.52 2.70
C LYS A 69 6.68 -10.00 2.76
N VAL A 70 6.00 -9.32 1.82
CA VAL A 70 5.88 -7.85 1.87
C VAL A 70 4.82 -7.40 2.88
N ILE A 71 5.06 -6.26 3.53
CA ILE A 71 4.08 -5.57 4.38
C ILE A 71 4.22 -4.07 4.17
N PHE A 72 3.12 -3.40 3.85
CA PHE A 72 2.99 -1.96 3.77
C PHE A 72 1.88 -1.46 4.69
N GLY A 73 2.14 -0.36 5.40
CA GLY A 73 1.18 0.31 6.27
C GLY A 73 0.98 -0.31 7.66
N ASN A 74 0.02 0.25 8.40
CA ASN A 74 -0.31 -0.14 9.77
C ASN A 74 -1.84 -0.16 9.98
N ASP A 75 -2.50 -1.27 9.62
CA ASP A 75 -3.94 -1.55 9.77
C ASP A 75 -4.90 -0.45 9.25
N PRO A 76 -5.47 -0.60 8.04
CA PRO A 76 -5.32 -1.73 7.12
C PRO A 76 -3.92 -1.86 6.53
N PHE A 77 -3.49 -3.09 6.26
CA PHE A 77 -2.20 -3.41 5.65
C PHE A 77 -2.38 -3.83 4.19
N LEU A 78 -1.41 -3.53 3.34
CA LEU A 78 -1.19 -4.25 2.09
C LEU A 78 -0.03 -5.22 2.31
N CYS A 79 -0.27 -6.52 2.28
CA CYS A 79 0.77 -7.50 2.59
C CYS A 79 0.61 -8.81 1.83
N GLY A 80 1.70 -9.59 1.81
CA GLY A 80 1.63 -11.01 1.46
C GLY A 80 1.00 -11.82 2.59
N VAL A 81 0.83 -13.12 2.37
CA VAL A 81 0.15 -14.01 3.33
C VAL A 81 1.03 -15.18 3.80
N ASP A 82 2.32 -15.19 3.43
CA ASP A 82 3.28 -16.24 3.79
C ASP A 82 3.89 -16.00 5.18
N TYR A 83 3.01 -15.93 6.19
CA TYR A 83 3.36 -15.75 7.60
C TYR A 83 2.74 -16.87 8.45
N PRO A 84 3.33 -18.08 8.47
CA PRO A 84 2.77 -19.22 9.19
C PRO A 84 2.51 -18.92 10.67
N GLY A 85 1.31 -19.27 11.15
CA GLY A 85 0.90 -19.05 12.55
C GLY A 85 0.56 -17.59 12.91
N SER A 86 0.54 -16.68 11.93
CA SER A 86 0.08 -15.30 12.15
C SER A 86 -1.43 -15.16 11.94
N ALA A 87 -2.01 -14.12 12.56
CA ALA A 87 -3.41 -13.74 12.33
C ALA A 87 -3.70 -13.42 10.85
N VAL A 88 -2.74 -12.80 10.14
CA VAL A 88 -2.87 -12.50 8.70
C VAL A 88 -3.04 -13.78 7.90
N ALA A 89 -2.22 -14.80 8.14
CA ALA A 89 -2.30 -16.07 7.41
C ALA A 89 -3.59 -16.84 7.75
N GLU A 90 -4.09 -16.76 8.98
CA GLU A 90 -5.36 -17.37 9.38
C GLU A 90 -6.56 -16.71 8.68
N ILE A 91 -6.62 -15.38 8.68
CA ILE A 91 -7.67 -14.62 7.99
C ILE A 91 -7.59 -14.89 6.49
N ALA A 92 -6.41 -14.79 5.87
CA ALA A 92 -6.22 -15.05 4.45
C ALA A 92 -6.68 -16.47 4.04
N ARG A 93 -6.38 -17.48 4.88
CA ARG A 93 -6.83 -18.86 4.66
C ARG A 93 -8.35 -18.99 4.72
N ALA A 94 -9.00 -18.31 5.66
CA ALA A 94 -10.46 -18.30 5.76
C ALA A 94 -11.15 -17.68 4.54
N TYR A 95 -10.46 -16.77 3.84
CA TYR A 95 -10.89 -16.16 2.58
C TYR A 95 -10.36 -16.89 1.33
N HIS A 96 -9.75 -18.07 1.49
CA HIS A 96 -9.18 -18.88 0.40
C HIS A 96 -8.15 -18.15 -0.48
N VAL A 97 -7.37 -17.24 0.11
CA VAL A 97 -6.32 -16.51 -0.62
C VAL A 97 -5.09 -17.40 -0.82
N ASP A 98 -4.61 -17.47 -2.07
CA ASP A 98 -3.36 -18.16 -2.43
C ASP A 98 -2.12 -17.40 -1.92
N VAL A 99 -1.09 -18.14 -1.51
CA VAL A 99 0.15 -17.58 -0.93
C VAL A 99 0.94 -16.67 -1.89
N ARG A 100 0.68 -16.78 -3.19
CA ARG A 100 1.32 -15.97 -4.24
C ARG A 100 0.65 -14.62 -4.45
N ASN A 101 -0.52 -14.41 -3.88
CA ASN A 101 -1.26 -13.15 -3.96
C ASN A 101 -0.91 -12.24 -2.77
N LEU A 102 -1.18 -10.95 -2.95
CA LEU A 102 -1.20 -9.99 -1.84
C LEU A 102 -2.64 -9.73 -1.43
N VAL A 103 -2.80 -9.22 -0.21
CA VAL A 103 -4.09 -8.83 0.35
C VAL A 103 -4.03 -7.42 0.89
N VAL A 104 -5.15 -6.72 0.75
CA VAL A 104 -5.45 -5.58 1.60
C VAL A 104 -6.31 -6.09 2.74
N ILE A 105 -5.82 -5.98 3.97
CA ILE A 105 -6.37 -6.70 5.12
C ILE A 105 -6.46 -5.80 6.36
N THR A 106 -7.56 -5.94 7.10
CA THR A 106 -7.67 -5.41 8.48
C THR A 106 -7.42 -6.51 9.48
N LYS A 107 -7.40 -6.18 10.77
CA LYS A 107 -7.35 -7.20 11.85
C LYS A 107 -8.51 -8.22 11.84
N GLN A 108 -9.55 -8.04 11.02
CA GLN A 108 -10.74 -8.88 11.02
C GLN A 108 -11.05 -9.54 9.68
N GLN A 109 -10.67 -8.93 8.55
CA GLN A 109 -11.09 -9.40 7.24
C GLN A 109 -10.14 -8.97 6.12
N VAL A 110 -10.14 -9.76 5.03
CA VAL A 110 -9.59 -9.34 3.74
C VAL A 110 -10.56 -8.38 3.08
N LEU A 111 -10.07 -7.21 2.67
CA LEU A 111 -10.82 -6.19 1.94
C LEU A 111 -10.69 -6.36 0.43
N ALA A 112 -9.50 -6.72 -0.06
CA ALA A 112 -9.25 -6.97 -1.48
C ALA A 112 -8.06 -7.91 -1.66
N THR A 113 -7.98 -8.52 -2.85
CA THR A 113 -6.84 -9.34 -3.27
C THR A 113 -6.14 -8.65 -4.45
N ILE A 114 -4.81 -8.67 -4.44
CA ILE A 114 -4.00 -8.33 -5.61
C ILE A 114 -3.40 -9.63 -6.11
N TYR A 115 -3.76 -10.02 -7.33
CA TYR A 115 -3.39 -11.31 -7.88
C TYR A 115 -1.92 -11.34 -8.31
N GLN A 116 -1.31 -12.53 -8.30
CA GLN A 116 0.10 -12.71 -8.65
C GLN A 116 0.48 -12.05 -9.99
N ASP A 117 -0.39 -12.10 -11.00
CA ASP A 117 -0.17 -11.52 -12.32
C ASP A 117 -0.20 -9.98 -12.33
N GLU A 118 -0.74 -9.36 -11.30
CA GLU A 118 -0.83 -7.91 -11.12
C GLU A 118 0.37 -7.32 -10.36
N ILE A 119 1.11 -8.15 -9.62
CA ILE A 119 2.26 -7.73 -8.81
C ILE A 119 3.34 -7.00 -9.64
N PRO A 120 3.70 -7.43 -10.86
CA PRO A 120 4.66 -6.68 -11.69
C PRO A 120 4.16 -5.30 -12.13
N ALA A 121 2.83 -5.10 -12.26
CA ALA A 121 2.27 -3.79 -12.54
C ALA A 121 2.31 -2.89 -11.30
N LEU A 122 1.98 -3.46 -10.12
CA LEU A 122 2.11 -2.77 -8.84
C LEU A 122 3.54 -2.32 -8.55
N HIS A 123 4.53 -3.21 -8.73
CA HIS A 123 5.95 -2.88 -8.55
C HIS A 123 6.38 -1.72 -9.43
N ARG A 124 6.13 -1.80 -10.75
CA ARG A 124 6.49 -0.72 -11.68
C ARG A 124 5.83 0.61 -11.34
N TRP A 125 4.59 0.56 -10.85
CA TRP A 125 3.89 1.76 -10.43
C TRP A 125 4.52 2.36 -9.17
N LEU A 126 4.80 1.56 -8.15
CA LEU A 126 5.47 2.01 -6.93
C LEU A 126 6.88 2.53 -7.21
N ASP A 127 7.65 1.87 -8.08
CA ASP A 127 8.95 2.38 -8.55
C ASP A 127 8.80 3.78 -9.14
N ASN A 128 7.84 4.00 -10.04
CA ASN A 128 7.61 5.32 -10.65
C ASN A 128 7.12 6.38 -9.64
N VAL A 129 6.50 5.95 -8.54
CA VAL A 129 6.02 6.84 -7.47
C VAL A 129 7.16 7.27 -6.54
N PHE A 130 8.11 6.37 -6.28
CA PHE A 130 9.15 6.52 -5.24
C PHE A 130 10.59 6.65 -5.79
N SER A 131 10.78 6.71 -7.11
CA SER A 131 12.09 6.91 -7.77
C SER A 131 12.49 8.38 -7.96
#